data_AF-Q00XF2-F1
#
_entry.id   AF-Q00XF2-F1
#
_cell.length_a   1.000
_cell.length_b   1.000
_cell.length_c   1.000
_cell.angle_alpha   90.00
_cell.angle_beta   90.00
_cell.angle_gamma   90.00
#
_symmetry.space_group_name_H-M   'P 1'
#
loop_
_entity.id
_entity.type
_entity.pdbx_description
1 polymer ?
#
loop_
_entity_poly.entity_id
_entity_poly.type
_entity_poly.pdbx_seq_one_letter_code
_entity_poly.pdbx_strand_id
1 'polypeptide(L)'
;MSSNTHDVILFYRYVSIDDADDVVERVREFFDKDAKDKDTLGRVLVSNEGVNGTVCAPIGGIDAFIDVLSECVPGCREMPLKRSVSSFQVFHDARVEKVRELVGWGIFDDVKYAKSEKVVHLKPKEFHEALKTRGASATVLDLRNENESLVGKFRHATTPNARNMQELGRFLDDEAGKCANKEVFMYCTGGIRCEKAALYLEKKQPEVSTVYQLEGGIHEYLEEFGDDEECLFLGKNFTFDRRGVSASGKDDDEAWRCQRCRQTEPTLRSCAVCCVCRYPLVLCEQCQTSSSNRGEWTCSHHATLDGVYSFYAIPDLDDDDLARRVAMMKDMESKLFAEAPKKTTNRRRTLRKCYAKMEAELERRRAGGVVKVQTVAYCRNSGRALSDCGRDCTGFWGPGHLIEKTVG
;
A
#
# COMPACT_ATOMS: atom_id res chain seq x y z
N MET A 1 -0.60 3.38 -36.73
CA MET A 1 -0.57 3.89 -35.34
C MET A 1 -1.07 2.77 -34.45
N SER A 2 -0.20 1.90 -33.95
CA SER A 2 -0.64 0.89 -32.97
C SER A 2 -1.04 1.63 -31.70
N SER A 3 -2.23 1.37 -31.19
CA SER A 3 -2.67 1.91 -29.90
C SER A 3 -1.64 1.54 -28.84
N ASN A 4 -1.07 2.53 -28.11
CA ASN A 4 -0.22 2.33 -26.94
C ASN A 4 -1.00 1.79 -25.72
N THR A 5 -2.04 0.99 -25.98
CA THR A 5 -2.90 0.43 -24.95
C THR A 5 -2.34 -0.91 -24.52
N HIS A 6 -2.34 -1.12 -23.21
CA HIS A 6 -1.86 -2.31 -22.54
C HIS A 6 -3.00 -2.95 -21.76
N ASP A 7 -3.06 -4.27 -21.80
CA ASP A 7 -3.89 -5.06 -20.91
C ASP A 7 -3.17 -5.26 -19.59
N VAL A 8 -3.89 -5.06 -18.49
CA VAL A 8 -3.42 -5.35 -17.14
C VAL A 8 -4.32 -6.40 -16.53
N ILE A 9 -3.75 -7.55 -16.16
CA ILE A 9 -4.43 -8.59 -15.41
C ILE A 9 -4.04 -8.56 -13.94
N LEU A 10 -5.00 -8.77 -13.06
CA LEU A 10 -4.81 -9.08 -11.65
C LEU A 10 -5.40 -10.47 -11.39
N PHE A 11 -4.62 -11.34 -10.76
CA PHE A 11 -5.01 -12.73 -10.54
C PHE A 11 -4.44 -13.29 -9.25
N TYR A 12 -5.12 -14.29 -8.71
CA TYR A 12 -4.59 -15.15 -7.69
C TYR A 12 -5.30 -16.50 -7.73
N ARG A 13 -4.63 -17.53 -7.22
CA ARG A 13 -5.22 -18.85 -7.02
C ARG A 13 -4.53 -19.51 -5.84
N TYR A 14 -5.32 -19.93 -4.87
CA TYR A 14 -4.86 -20.88 -3.86
C TYR A 14 -5.00 -22.30 -4.38
N VAL A 15 -3.88 -22.97 -4.60
CA VAL A 15 -3.79 -24.36 -5.06
C VAL A 15 -2.48 -24.96 -4.60
N SER A 16 -2.46 -26.24 -4.25
CA SER A 16 -1.20 -26.91 -3.89
C SER A 16 -0.28 -26.93 -5.10
N ILE A 17 0.92 -26.39 -4.94
CA ILE A 17 2.01 -26.45 -5.91
C ILE A 17 3.14 -27.23 -5.25
N ASP A 18 3.48 -28.38 -5.85
CA ASP A 18 4.50 -29.28 -5.31
C ASP A 18 5.90 -28.66 -5.42
N ASP A 19 6.22 -28.12 -6.61
CA ASP A 19 7.49 -27.45 -6.88
C ASP A 19 7.27 -25.98 -7.24
N ALA A 20 7.27 -25.13 -6.22
CA ALA A 20 7.17 -23.68 -6.40
C ALA A 20 8.43 -23.06 -7.02
N ASP A 21 9.59 -23.73 -6.93
CA ASP A 21 10.82 -23.23 -7.56
C ASP A 21 10.74 -23.37 -9.09
N ASP A 22 10.25 -24.52 -9.60
CA ASP A 22 10.01 -24.71 -11.04
C ASP A 22 9.06 -23.64 -11.61
N VAL A 23 7.93 -23.38 -10.94
CA VAL A 23 6.99 -22.33 -11.36
C VAL A 23 7.67 -20.96 -11.42
N VAL A 24 8.51 -20.62 -10.45
CA VAL A 24 9.26 -19.36 -10.44
C VAL A 24 10.23 -19.28 -11.60
N GLU A 25 10.98 -20.34 -11.87
CA GLU A 25 11.94 -20.41 -12.96
C GLU A 25 11.24 -20.25 -14.32
N ARG A 26 10.18 -21.02 -14.59
CA ARG A 26 9.43 -20.95 -15.86
C ARG A 26 8.81 -19.57 -16.10
N VAL A 27 8.26 -18.93 -15.06
CA VAL A 27 7.68 -17.59 -15.18
C VAL A 27 8.78 -16.52 -15.37
N ARG A 28 9.95 -16.67 -14.74
CA ARG A 28 11.11 -15.77 -15.00
C ARG A 28 11.62 -15.90 -16.42
N GLU A 29 11.80 -17.13 -16.90
CA GLU A 29 12.22 -17.40 -18.28
C GLU A 29 11.26 -16.79 -19.30
N PHE A 30 9.94 -16.87 -19.03
CA PHE A 30 8.95 -16.19 -19.84
C PHE A 30 9.20 -14.68 -19.86
N PHE A 31 9.31 -14.02 -18.71
CA PHE A 31 9.57 -12.57 -18.67
C PHE A 31 10.89 -12.20 -19.33
N ASP A 32 11.97 -12.95 -19.13
CA ASP A 32 13.28 -12.65 -19.72
C ASP A 32 13.29 -12.74 -21.25
N LYS A 33 12.44 -13.61 -21.82
CA LYS A 33 12.24 -13.76 -23.25
C LYS A 33 11.27 -12.70 -23.79
N ASP A 34 10.09 -12.61 -23.20
CA ASP A 34 8.98 -11.80 -23.72
C ASP A 34 9.16 -10.31 -23.40
N ALA A 35 9.87 -9.91 -22.34
CA ALA A 35 10.19 -8.50 -22.08
C ALA A 35 11.13 -7.91 -23.15
N LYS A 36 11.97 -8.73 -23.78
CA LYS A 36 12.83 -8.28 -24.89
C LYS A 36 12.06 -8.07 -26.19
N ASP A 37 11.02 -8.88 -26.40
CA ASP A 37 10.34 -8.98 -27.69
C ASP A 37 8.95 -8.31 -27.73
N LYS A 38 8.23 -8.29 -26.60
CA LYS A 38 6.81 -7.93 -26.50
C LYS A 38 6.44 -6.99 -25.34
N ASP A 39 7.41 -6.54 -24.55
CA ASP A 39 7.19 -5.61 -23.41
C ASP A 39 6.15 -6.11 -22.38
N THR A 40 6.15 -7.41 -22.09
CA THR A 40 5.33 -8.01 -21.03
C THR A 40 6.07 -7.94 -19.70
N LEU A 41 5.51 -7.22 -18.71
CA LEU A 41 6.12 -7.03 -17.38
C LEU A 41 5.10 -7.31 -16.27
N GLY A 42 5.59 -7.61 -15.07
CA GLY A 42 4.69 -7.94 -13.97
C GLY A 42 5.33 -8.08 -12.60
N ARG A 43 4.48 -8.35 -11.63
CA ARG A 43 4.82 -8.78 -10.27
C ARG A 43 4.08 -10.09 -10.01
N VAL A 44 4.83 -11.18 -9.86
CA VAL A 44 4.26 -12.51 -9.59
C VAL A 44 4.88 -13.07 -8.31
N LEU A 45 4.03 -13.44 -7.37
CA LEU A 45 4.37 -14.17 -6.15
C LEU A 45 3.96 -15.62 -6.33
N VAL A 46 4.86 -16.52 -5.98
CA VAL A 46 4.65 -17.97 -6.06
C VAL A 46 4.94 -18.57 -4.69
N SER A 47 4.04 -19.43 -4.22
CA SER A 47 4.22 -20.23 -3.01
C SER A 47 3.74 -21.65 -3.31
N ASN A 48 4.14 -22.61 -2.47
CA ASN A 48 3.53 -23.94 -2.46
C ASN A 48 2.00 -23.90 -2.23
N GLU A 49 1.45 -22.79 -1.74
CA GLU A 49 -0.01 -22.59 -1.60
C GLU A 49 -0.68 -21.94 -2.82
N GLY A 50 0.08 -21.58 -3.87
CA GLY A 50 -0.48 -21.09 -5.12
C GLY A 50 0.28 -19.93 -5.77
N VAL A 51 -0.45 -19.07 -6.48
CA VAL A 51 0.10 -17.88 -7.17
C VAL A 51 -0.74 -16.62 -6.94
N ASN A 52 -0.09 -15.46 -7.00
CA ASN A 52 -0.71 -14.15 -6.93
C ASN A 52 0.08 -13.17 -7.78
N GLY A 53 -0.57 -12.34 -8.59
CA GLY A 53 0.17 -11.38 -9.37
C GLY A 53 -0.63 -10.39 -10.16
N THR A 54 0.10 -9.42 -10.68
CA THR A 54 -0.38 -8.44 -11.65
C THR A 54 0.59 -8.42 -12.82
N VAL A 55 0.07 -8.54 -14.05
CA VAL A 55 0.87 -8.54 -15.28
C VAL A 55 0.29 -7.55 -16.26
N CYS A 56 1.17 -6.85 -16.96
CA CYS A 56 0.83 -5.86 -17.98
C CYS A 56 1.58 -6.17 -19.26
N ALA A 57 0.84 -6.25 -20.36
CA ALA A 57 1.38 -6.47 -21.69
C ALA A 57 0.64 -5.58 -22.69
N PRO A 58 1.24 -5.26 -23.85
CA PRO A 58 0.48 -4.73 -24.98
C PRO A 58 -0.73 -5.62 -25.30
N ILE A 59 -1.80 -5.02 -25.84
CA ILE A 59 -3.03 -5.77 -26.19
C ILE A 59 -2.68 -7.05 -26.97
N GLY A 60 -3.21 -8.18 -26.49
CA GLY A 60 -2.98 -9.51 -27.07
C GLY A 60 -1.72 -10.24 -26.58
N GLY A 61 -0.87 -9.60 -25.77
CA GLY A 61 0.33 -10.21 -25.19
C GLY A 61 0.06 -11.07 -23.95
N ILE A 62 -1.07 -10.85 -23.27
CA ILE A 62 -1.43 -11.52 -22.01
C ILE A 62 -1.65 -13.02 -22.18
N ASP A 63 -2.17 -13.46 -23.32
CA ASP A 63 -2.57 -14.87 -23.50
C ASP A 63 -1.34 -15.81 -23.46
N ALA A 64 -0.20 -15.37 -23.99
CA ALA A 64 1.05 -16.12 -23.93
C ALA A 64 1.54 -16.30 -22.47
N PHE A 65 1.34 -15.30 -21.61
CA PHE A 65 1.65 -15.42 -20.19
C PHE A 65 0.70 -16.43 -19.50
N ILE A 66 -0.60 -16.36 -19.80
CA ILE A 66 -1.60 -17.29 -19.24
C ILE A 66 -1.30 -18.73 -19.66
N ASP A 67 -0.86 -18.96 -20.90
CA ASP A 67 -0.50 -20.29 -21.38
C ASP A 67 0.66 -20.86 -20.56
N VAL A 68 1.76 -20.12 -20.38
CA VAL A 68 2.89 -20.55 -19.55
C VAL A 68 2.46 -20.81 -18.11
N LEU A 69 1.69 -19.90 -17.52
CA LEU A 69 1.21 -20.08 -16.14
C LEU A 69 0.30 -21.32 -16.01
N SER A 70 -0.48 -21.63 -17.06
CA SER A 70 -1.35 -22.81 -17.08
C SER A 70 -0.62 -24.14 -17.23
N GLU A 71 0.60 -24.13 -17.77
CA GLU A 71 1.44 -25.32 -17.84
C GLU A 71 2.09 -25.68 -16.51
N CYS A 72 2.25 -24.71 -15.60
CA CYS A 72 2.97 -24.92 -14.34
C CYS A 72 2.09 -24.74 -13.09
N VAL A 73 0.89 -24.15 -13.20
CA VAL A 73 -0.03 -23.94 -12.07
C VAL A 73 -1.33 -24.74 -12.26
N PRO A 74 -1.66 -25.68 -11.35
CA PRO A 74 -2.87 -26.49 -11.47
C PRO A 74 -4.16 -25.66 -11.45
N GLY A 75 -5.00 -25.86 -12.46
CA GLY A 75 -6.29 -25.18 -12.62
C GLY A 75 -6.18 -23.68 -12.91
N CYS A 76 -5.06 -23.23 -13.47
CA CYS A 76 -4.86 -21.83 -13.85
C CYS A 76 -5.86 -21.36 -14.91
N ARG A 77 -6.32 -22.23 -15.82
CA ARG A 77 -7.26 -21.85 -16.88
C ARG A 77 -8.64 -21.48 -16.36
N GLU A 78 -9.02 -22.02 -15.21
CA GLU A 78 -10.27 -21.69 -14.51
C GLU A 78 -10.09 -20.55 -13.50
N MET A 79 -8.90 -19.97 -13.39
CA MET A 79 -8.62 -18.86 -12.47
C MET A 79 -9.33 -17.58 -12.94
N PRO A 80 -10.09 -16.89 -12.07
CA PRO A 80 -10.67 -15.60 -12.41
C PRO A 80 -9.57 -14.57 -12.69
N LEU A 81 -9.58 -14.01 -13.91
CA LEU A 81 -8.66 -12.96 -14.35
C LEU A 81 -9.39 -11.63 -14.37
N LYS A 82 -8.98 -10.72 -13.49
CA LYS A 82 -9.49 -9.35 -13.46
C LYS A 82 -8.74 -8.55 -14.51
N ARG A 83 -9.43 -8.05 -15.53
CA ARG A 83 -8.82 -7.32 -16.64
C ARG A 83 -9.06 -5.83 -16.49
N SER A 84 -8.08 -5.03 -16.85
CA SER A 84 -8.20 -3.58 -16.97
C SER A 84 -7.24 -3.07 -18.05
N VAL A 85 -7.42 -1.83 -18.49
CA VAL A 85 -6.59 -1.24 -19.54
C VAL A 85 -5.72 -0.12 -19.00
N SER A 86 -4.58 0.11 -19.64
CA SER A 86 -3.68 1.23 -19.36
C SER A 86 -3.15 1.81 -20.68
N SER A 87 -2.91 3.12 -20.72
CA SER A 87 -2.28 3.79 -21.87
C SER A 87 -0.74 3.71 -21.85
N PHE A 88 -0.18 2.99 -20.88
CA PHE A 88 1.26 2.80 -20.70
C PHE A 88 1.56 1.52 -19.90
N GLN A 89 2.77 0.98 -20.08
CA GLN A 89 3.31 -0.13 -19.29
C GLN A 89 3.40 0.23 -17.79
N VAL A 90 2.66 -0.52 -16.96
CA VAL A 90 2.42 -0.16 -15.54
C VAL A 90 3.52 -0.64 -14.59
N PHE A 91 4.49 -1.40 -15.09
CA PHE A 91 5.69 -1.82 -14.35
C PHE A 91 6.96 -1.28 -15.03
N HIS A 92 8.05 -1.15 -14.26
CA HIS A 92 9.36 -0.75 -14.81
C HIS A 92 10.23 -1.96 -15.21
N ASP A 93 9.93 -3.11 -14.64
CA ASP A 93 10.65 -4.37 -14.76
C ASP A 93 9.68 -5.52 -14.46
N ALA A 94 10.08 -6.76 -14.76
CA ALA A 94 9.38 -7.95 -14.29
C ALA A 94 10.02 -8.47 -13.01
N ARG A 95 9.21 -8.95 -12.07
CA ARG A 95 9.70 -9.54 -10.83
C ARG A 95 8.85 -10.75 -10.45
N VAL A 96 9.53 -11.87 -10.26
CA VAL A 96 8.94 -13.12 -9.79
C VAL A 96 9.63 -13.50 -8.49
N GLU A 97 8.86 -13.64 -7.41
CA GLU A 97 9.40 -13.97 -6.09
C GLU A 97 8.73 -15.23 -5.54
N LYS A 98 9.57 -16.19 -5.14
CA LYS A 98 9.14 -17.24 -4.24
C LYS A 98 8.89 -16.63 -2.88
N VAL A 99 7.69 -16.83 -2.37
CA VAL A 99 7.27 -16.41 -1.04
C VAL A 99 6.81 -17.63 -0.25
N ARG A 100 6.92 -17.55 1.08
CA ARG A 100 6.38 -18.60 1.93
C ARG A 100 4.86 -18.66 1.83
N GLU A 101 4.20 -17.50 1.77
CA GLU A 101 2.75 -17.35 1.67
C GLU A 101 2.43 -16.25 0.67
N LEU A 102 1.35 -16.42 -0.10
CA LEU A 102 0.88 -15.40 -1.05
C LEU A 102 0.43 -14.13 -0.34
N VAL A 103 -0.09 -14.28 0.87
CA VAL A 103 -0.42 -13.19 1.80
C VAL A 103 0.17 -13.52 3.16
N GLY A 104 1.29 -12.87 3.50
CA GLY A 104 2.02 -13.09 4.75
C GLY A 104 1.41 -12.33 5.93
N TRP A 105 0.59 -13.00 6.72
CA TRP A 105 -0.05 -12.45 7.92
C TRP A 105 0.89 -12.39 9.14
N GLY A 106 2.08 -12.99 9.05
CA GLY A 106 3.20 -12.82 9.98
C GLY A 106 3.07 -13.53 11.33
N ILE A 107 2.10 -13.15 12.15
CA ILE A 107 1.81 -13.82 13.44
C ILE A 107 0.80 -14.98 13.27
N PHE A 108 0.32 -15.19 12.04
CA PHE A 108 -0.80 -16.06 11.71
C PHE A 108 -0.41 -17.16 10.73
N ASP A 109 0.85 -17.59 10.80
CA ASP A 109 1.46 -18.61 9.95
C ASP A 109 0.71 -19.95 9.95
N ASP A 110 -0.17 -20.16 10.93
CA ASP A 110 -0.96 -21.39 11.09
C ASP A 110 -2.30 -21.39 10.32
N VAL A 111 -2.69 -20.29 9.66
CA VAL A 111 -3.95 -20.24 8.90
C VAL A 111 -3.71 -20.69 7.46
N LYS A 112 -3.89 -22.00 7.24
CA LYS A 112 -3.93 -22.56 5.89
C LYS A 112 -5.24 -22.21 5.22
N TYR A 113 -5.17 -21.90 3.92
CA TYR A 113 -6.38 -21.74 3.12
C TYR A 113 -7.19 -23.05 3.11
N ALA A 114 -8.48 -22.94 3.39
CA ALA A 114 -9.45 -24.03 3.37
C ALA A 114 -10.84 -23.46 3.09
N LYS A 115 -11.75 -24.30 2.60
CA LYS A 115 -13.17 -23.93 2.51
C LYS A 115 -13.81 -23.99 3.89
N SER A 116 -14.70 -23.06 4.18
CA SER A 116 -15.52 -23.01 5.39
C SER A 116 -16.98 -22.79 5.02
N GLU A 117 -17.90 -23.45 5.72
CA GLU A 117 -19.35 -23.28 5.53
C GLU A 117 -19.85 -21.91 6.00
N LYS A 118 -19.11 -21.24 6.88
CA LYS A 118 -19.42 -19.89 7.34
C LYS A 118 -18.93 -18.80 6.40
N VAL A 119 -18.12 -19.15 5.41
CA VAL A 119 -17.55 -18.20 4.46
C VAL A 119 -18.32 -18.27 3.15
N VAL A 120 -18.94 -17.15 2.77
CA VAL A 120 -19.75 -17.05 1.56
C VAL A 120 -19.20 -15.96 0.65
N HIS A 121 -18.84 -16.33 -0.57
CA HIS A 121 -18.48 -15.38 -1.62
C HIS A 121 -19.75 -14.79 -2.23
N LEU A 122 -19.88 -13.47 -2.17
CA LEU A 122 -20.96 -12.73 -2.81
C LEU A 122 -20.43 -12.05 -4.06
N LYS A 123 -21.14 -12.22 -5.17
CA LYS A 123 -20.88 -11.43 -6.38
C LYS A 123 -21.10 -9.94 -6.09
N PRO A 124 -20.53 -9.02 -6.87
CA PRO A 124 -20.65 -7.59 -6.62
C PRO A 124 -22.07 -7.10 -6.39
N LYS A 125 -23.03 -7.54 -7.22
CA LYS A 125 -24.45 -7.22 -7.06
C LYS A 125 -25.06 -7.72 -5.75
N GLU A 126 -24.77 -8.97 -5.38
CA GLU A 126 -25.29 -9.56 -4.13
C GLU A 126 -24.70 -8.86 -2.91
N PHE A 127 -23.41 -8.53 -2.97
CA PHE A 127 -22.73 -7.76 -1.93
C PHE A 127 -23.29 -6.35 -1.82
N HIS A 128 -23.54 -5.67 -2.95
CA HIS A 128 -24.15 -4.35 -3.00
C HIS A 128 -25.52 -4.35 -2.31
N GLU A 129 -26.43 -5.23 -2.74
CA GLU A 129 -27.79 -5.30 -2.19
C GLU A 129 -27.79 -5.68 -0.70
N ALA A 130 -26.90 -6.60 -0.30
CA ALA A 130 -26.75 -7.00 1.09
C ALA A 130 -26.29 -5.84 1.98
N LEU A 131 -25.34 -5.03 1.52
CA LEU A 131 -24.89 -3.83 2.24
C LEU A 131 -25.96 -2.73 2.24
N LYS A 132 -26.59 -2.47 1.10
CA LYS A 132 -27.65 -1.47 0.96
C LYS A 132 -28.82 -1.74 1.89
N THR A 133 -29.25 -3.00 1.97
CA THR A 133 -30.35 -3.46 2.86
C THR A 133 -30.02 -3.25 4.34
N ARG A 134 -28.78 -3.54 4.75
CA ARG A 134 -28.35 -3.44 6.15
C ARG A 134 -27.97 -2.02 6.55
N GLY A 135 -27.55 -1.19 5.60
CA GLY A 135 -27.10 0.18 5.82
C GLY A 135 -25.99 0.27 6.88
N ALA A 136 -26.07 1.26 7.77
CA ALA A 136 -25.07 1.51 8.82
C ALA A 136 -24.97 0.41 9.89
N SER A 137 -25.88 -0.58 9.90
CA SER A 137 -25.80 -1.72 10.82
C SER A 137 -24.86 -2.84 10.33
N ALA A 138 -24.46 -2.80 9.05
CA ALA A 138 -23.55 -3.78 8.48
C ALA A 138 -22.17 -3.71 9.14
N THR A 139 -21.63 -4.85 9.56
CA THR A 139 -20.24 -4.94 10.01
C THR A 139 -19.36 -5.13 8.78
N VAL A 140 -18.75 -4.05 8.29
CA VAL A 140 -17.91 -4.07 7.08
C VAL A 140 -16.46 -3.83 7.46
N LEU A 141 -15.56 -4.75 7.10
CA LEU A 141 -14.13 -4.70 7.41
C LEU A 141 -13.31 -4.52 6.13
N ASP A 142 -12.51 -3.45 6.10
CA ASP A 142 -11.51 -3.22 5.05
C ASP A 142 -10.24 -3.99 5.38
N LEU A 143 -9.85 -4.96 4.55
CA LEU A 143 -8.65 -5.79 4.78
C LEU A 143 -7.44 -5.26 4.03
N ARG A 144 -7.32 -3.93 3.95
CA ARG A 144 -6.25 -3.24 3.21
C ARG A 144 -5.43 -2.33 4.11
N ASN A 145 -4.26 -1.89 3.67
CA ASN A 145 -3.45 -0.98 4.48
C ASN A 145 -4.13 0.41 4.62
N GLU A 146 -3.73 1.19 5.64
CA GLU A 146 -4.32 2.50 5.95
C GLU A 146 -4.36 3.45 4.73
N ASN A 147 -3.29 3.47 3.92
CA ASN A 147 -3.20 4.31 2.73
C ASN A 147 -4.20 3.90 1.63
N GLU A 148 -4.48 2.60 1.49
CA GLU A 148 -5.46 2.07 0.54
C GLU A 148 -6.87 2.50 0.94
N SER A 149 -7.18 2.47 2.24
CA SER A 149 -8.46 2.95 2.80
C SER A 149 -8.64 4.45 2.70
N LEU A 150 -7.56 5.25 2.82
CA LEU A 150 -7.60 6.70 2.61
C LEU A 150 -7.89 7.06 1.16
N VAL A 151 -7.43 6.23 0.21
CA VAL A 151 -7.62 6.42 -1.23
C VAL A 151 -9.05 6.09 -1.66
N GLY A 152 -9.65 5.06 -1.07
CA GLY A 152 -11.07 4.76 -1.25
C GLY A 152 -11.50 3.67 -0.28
N LYS A 153 -12.79 3.57 0.04
CA LYS A 153 -13.34 2.55 0.97
C LYS A 153 -14.85 2.41 0.76
N PHE A 154 -15.44 1.30 1.18
CA PHE A 154 -16.89 1.22 1.30
C PHE A 154 -17.41 2.15 2.40
N ARG A 155 -18.59 2.75 2.18
CA ARG A 155 -19.28 3.57 3.20
C ARG A 155 -19.47 2.76 4.48
N HIS A 156 -19.23 3.39 5.63
CA HIS A 156 -19.28 2.76 6.96
C HIS A 156 -18.28 1.61 7.21
N ALA A 157 -17.34 1.34 6.30
CA ALA A 157 -16.32 0.34 6.55
C ALA A 157 -15.41 0.73 7.73
N THR A 158 -15.14 -0.25 8.59
CA THR A 158 -14.11 -0.15 9.61
C THR A 158 -12.76 -0.38 8.93
N THR A 159 -11.90 0.63 8.99
CA THR A 159 -10.60 0.64 8.32
C THR A 159 -9.47 0.39 9.33
N PRO A 160 -8.45 -0.37 8.96
CA PRO A 160 -7.36 -0.71 9.86
C PRO A 160 -6.35 0.42 9.99
N ASN A 161 -5.79 0.57 11.19
CA ASN A 161 -4.58 1.35 11.40
C ASN A 161 -3.33 0.47 11.18
N ALA A 162 -3.23 -0.10 9.99
CA ALA A 162 -2.21 -1.09 9.62
C ALA A 162 -1.44 -0.64 8.38
N ARG A 163 -0.11 -0.71 8.45
CA ARG A 163 0.80 -0.35 7.34
C ARG A 163 1.29 -1.55 6.54
N ASN A 164 1.08 -2.74 7.05
CA ASN A 164 1.48 -4.00 6.43
C ASN A 164 0.52 -5.12 6.85
N MET A 165 0.65 -6.25 6.18
CA MET A 165 -0.21 -7.42 6.40
C MET A 165 -0.06 -8.00 7.82
N GLN A 166 1.11 -7.87 8.46
CA GLN A 166 1.30 -8.35 9.84
C GLN A 166 0.53 -7.49 10.85
N GLU A 167 0.45 -6.19 10.62
CA GLU A 167 -0.36 -5.26 11.42
C GLU A 167 -1.87 -5.50 11.18
N LEU A 168 -2.30 -6.00 10.02
CA LEU A 168 -3.72 -6.27 9.73
C LEU A 168 -4.34 -7.37 10.61
N GLY A 169 -3.61 -8.41 10.97
CA GLY A 169 -4.23 -9.42 11.82
C GLY A 169 -4.37 -8.99 13.29
N ARG A 170 -3.61 -7.96 13.74
CA ARG A 170 -3.92 -7.26 15.01
C ARG A 170 -5.23 -6.49 14.90
N PHE A 171 -5.46 -5.82 13.77
CA PHE A 171 -6.75 -5.19 13.51
C PHE A 171 -7.90 -6.22 13.57
N LEU A 172 -7.73 -7.40 12.99
CA LEU A 172 -8.72 -8.47 13.11
C LEU A 172 -8.90 -8.95 14.55
N ASP A 173 -7.83 -9.05 15.35
CA ASP A 173 -7.94 -9.35 16.78
C ASP A 173 -8.79 -8.31 17.53
N ASP A 174 -8.56 -7.03 17.26
CA ASP A 174 -9.28 -5.92 17.90
C ASP A 174 -10.77 -5.87 17.50
N GLU A 175 -11.09 -6.28 16.27
CA GLU A 175 -12.46 -6.31 15.75
C GLU A 175 -13.21 -7.63 16.02
N ALA A 176 -12.50 -8.74 16.29
CA ALA A 176 -13.09 -10.08 16.45
C ALA A 176 -14.21 -10.10 17.51
N GLY A 177 -13.98 -9.46 18.66
CA GLY A 177 -14.98 -9.36 19.72
C GLY A 177 -16.31 -8.74 19.27
N LYS A 178 -16.26 -7.76 18.35
CA LYS A 178 -17.43 -7.05 17.84
C LYS A 178 -18.21 -7.84 16.78
N CYS A 179 -17.62 -8.93 16.28
CA CYS A 179 -18.17 -9.79 15.24
C CYS A 179 -19.02 -10.96 15.79
N ALA A 180 -19.10 -11.14 17.11
CA ALA A 180 -19.89 -12.20 17.72
C ALA A 180 -21.37 -12.13 17.31
N ASN A 181 -21.94 -13.24 16.86
CA ASN A 181 -23.32 -13.40 16.42
C ASN A 181 -23.74 -12.43 15.29
N LYS A 182 -22.78 -11.94 14.50
CA LYS A 182 -23.04 -11.03 13.38
C LYS A 182 -22.64 -11.65 12.06
N GLU A 183 -23.27 -11.12 11.01
CA GLU A 183 -22.78 -11.21 9.66
C GLU A 183 -21.68 -10.16 9.44
N VAL A 184 -20.58 -10.57 8.84
CA VAL A 184 -19.40 -9.71 8.62
C VAL A 184 -19.10 -9.66 7.13
N PHE A 185 -18.99 -8.45 6.59
CA PHE A 185 -18.65 -8.21 5.19
C PHE A 185 -17.18 -7.84 5.10
N MET A 186 -16.42 -8.57 4.31
CA MET A 186 -14.99 -8.34 4.09
C MET A 186 -14.71 -8.02 2.63
N TYR A 187 -13.78 -7.11 2.42
CA TYR A 187 -13.30 -6.79 1.08
C TYR A 187 -11.82 -6.41 1.09
N CYS A 188 -11.19 -6.55 -0.07
CA CYS A 188 -9.91 -5.94 -0.39
C CYS A 188 -9.86 -5.67 -1.91
N THR A 189 -8.71 -5.25 -2.43
CA THR A 189 -8.57 -4.85 -3.85
C THR A 189 -9.06 -5.92 -4.83
N GLY A 190 -8.64 -7.17 -4.65
CA GLY A 190 -8.95 -8.28 -5.57
C GLY A 190 -9.43 -9.57 -4.90
N GLY A 191 -9.68 -9.58 -3.60
CA GLY A 191 -10.22 -10.74 -2.86
C GLY A 191 -9.19 -11.58 -2.09
N ILE A 192 -7.94 -11.71 -2.57
CA ILE A 192 -6.95 -12.66 -1.99
C ILE A 192 -6.71 -12.53 -0.48
N ARG A 193 -6.78 -11.32 0.09
CA ARG A 193 -6.59 -11.10 1.53
C ARG A 193 -7.78 -11.61 2.35
N CYS A 194 -8.99 -11.52 1.80
CA CYS A 194 -10.23 -11.96 2.45
C CYS A 194 -10.22 -13.48 2.71
N GLU A 195 -9.64 -14.26 1.79
CA GLU A 195 -9.60 -15.72 1.84
C GLU A 195 -9.05 -16.25 3.19
N LYS A 196 -7.84 -15.83 3.58
CA LYS A 196 -7.24 -16.23 4.87
C LYS A 196 -7.81 -15.43 6.06
N ALA A 197 -8.17 -14.16 5.85
CA ALA A 197 -8.70 -13.31 6.93
C ALA A 197 -10.01 -13.82 7.50
N ALA A 198 -10.90 -14.36 6.66
CA ALA A 198 -12.17 -14.89 7.12
C ALA A 198 -12.01 -16.14 7.99
N LEU A 199 -11.13 -17.07 7.57
CA LEU A 199 -10.78 -18.26 8.36
C LEU A 199 -10.14 -17.88 9.69
N TYR A 200 -9.30 -16.84 9.67
CA TYR A 200 -8.70 -16.30 10.87
C TYR A 200 -9.76 -15.72 11.82
N LEU A 201 -10.67 -14.90 11.31
CA LEU A 201 -11.76 -14.33 12.11
C LEU A 201 -12.64 -15.44 12.69
N GLU A 202 -13.00 -16.45 11.90
CA GLU A 202 -13.78 -17.60 12.37
C GLU A 202 -13.07 -18.35 13.50
N LYS A 203 -11.76 -18.59 13.37
CA LYS A 203 -10.95 -19.22 14.41
C LYS A 203 -10.90 -18.38 15.69
N LYS A 204 -10.84 -17.05 15.55
CA LYS A 204 -10.73 -16.12 16.68
C LYS A 204 -12.05 -15.80 17.35
N GLN A 205 -13.13 -15.81 16.57
CA GLN A 205 -14.49 -15.59 17.02
C GLN A 205 -15.40 -16.68 16.46
N PRO A 206 -15.46 -17.85 17.10
CA PRO A 206 -16.30 -18.97 16.66
C PRO A 206 -17.79 -18.61 16.56
N GLU A 207 -18.27 -17.62 17.30
CA GLU A 207 -19.64 -17.13 17.32
C GLU A 207 -19.98 -16.20 16.15
N VAL A 208 -19.04 -15.88 15.24
CA VAL A 208 -19.39 -15.21 13.99
C VAL A 208 -20.43 -16.04 13.22
N SER A 209 -21.50 -15.40 12.76
CA SER A 209 -22.59 -16.10 12.07
C SER A 209 -22.14 -16.51 10.67
N THR A 210 -21.84 -15.51 9.85
CA THR A 210 -21.44 -15.68 8.45
C THR A 210 -20.45 -14.59 8.07
N VAL A 211 -19.40 -14.96 7.35
CA VAL A 211 -18.45 -14.01 6.76
C VAL A 211 -18.71 -13.96 5.27
N TYR A 212 -19.26 -12.84 4.81
CA TYR A 212 -19.45 -12.51 3.41
C TYR A 212 -18.19 -11.88 2.85
N GLN A 213 -17.64 -12.43 1.78
CA GLN A 213 -16.50 -11.85 1.07
C GLN A 213 -16.96 -11.34 -0.29
N LEU A 214 -16.49 -10.15 -0.67
CA LEU A 214 -16.71 -9.62 -2.01
C LEU A 214 -15.88 -10.43 -3.03
N GLU A 215 -16.56 -11.27 -3.81
CA GLU A 215 -15.96 -11.95 -4.95
C GLU A 215 -15.42 -10.91 -5.93
N GLY A 216 -14.22 -11.15 -6.45
CA GLY A 216 -13.57 -10.18 -7.32
C GLY A 216 -12.96 -8.95 -6.63
N GLY A 217 -13.33 -8.70 -5.37
CA GLY A 217 -12.89 -7.53 -4.62
C GLY A 217 -13.42 -6.21 -5.18
N ILE A 218 -12.81 -5.11 -4.74
CA ILE A 218 -13.17 -3.75 -5.19
C ILE A 218 -13.07 -3.62 -6.72
N HIS A 219 -12.12 -4.35 -7.33
CA HIS A 219 -11.90 -4.31 -8.78
C HIS A 219 -13.18 -4.62 -9.57
N GLU A 220 -13.76 -5.80 -9.38
CA GLU A 220 -14.98 -6.21 -10.11
C GLU A 220 -16.21 -5.42 -9.62
N TYR A 221 -16.24 -5.01 -8.35
CA TYR A 221 -17.33 -4.17 -7.86
C TYR A 221 -17.40 -2.81 -8.56
N LEU A 222 -16.26 -2.16 -8.80
CA LEU A 222 -16.25 -0.87 -9.50
C LEU A 222 -16.42 -1.01 -11.01
N GLU A 223 -16.17 -2.18 -11.60
CA GLU A 223 -16.56 -2.45 -13.00
C GLU A 223 -18.09 -2.47 -13.16
N GLU A 224 -18.81 -2.98 -12.16
CA GLU A 224 -20.27 -3.05 -12.21
C GLU A 224 -20.95 -1.76 -11.70
N PHE A 225 -20.44 -1.16 -10.63
CA PHE A 225 -21.10 -0.05 -9.93
C PHE A 225 -20.32 1.26 -9.94
N GLY A 226 -19.11 1.35 -10.51
CA GLY A 226 -18.27 2.55 -10.41
C GLY A 226 -18.95 3.84 -10.87
N ASP A 227 -19.68 3.76 -11.99
CA ASP A 227 -20.43 4.86 -12.60
C ASP A 227 -21.90 4.94 -12.13
N ASP A 228 -22.29 4.13 -11.14
CA ASP A 228 -23.66 4.07 -10.63
C ASP A 228 -23.90 5.10 -9.50
N GLU A 229 -25.00 5.84 -9.59
CA GLU A 229 -25.48 6.78 -8.57
C GLU A 229 -25.83 6.11 -7.23
N GLU A 230 -25.93 4.79 -7.18
CA GLU A 230 -26.13 3.98 -5.97
C GLU A 230 -24.85 3.39 -5.41
N CYS A 231 -23.71 3.54 -6.10
CA CYS A 231 -22.41 3.01 -5.67
C CYS A 231 -22.09 3.28 -4.19
N LEU A 232 -21.72 2.24 -3.46
CA LEU A 232 -21.41 2.29 -2.04
C LEU A 232 -19.92 2.49 -1.75
N PHE A 233 -19.07 2.37 -2.77
CA PHE A 233 -17.63 2.60 -2.65
C PHE A 233 -17.32 4.08 -2.86
N LEU A 234 -16.52 4.65 -1.96
CA LEU A 234 -16.10 6.04 -1.95
C LEU A 234 -14.66 6.16 -2.44
N GLY A 235 -14.35 7.20 -3.21
CA GLY A 235 -13.01 7.47 -3.70
C GLY A 235 -12.57 6.51 -4.82
N LYS A 236 -11.30 6.10 -4.80
CA LYS A 236 -10.69 5.30 -5.90
C LYS A 236 -10.12 3.97 -5.40
N ASN A 237 -10.01 2.98 -6.28
CA ASN A 237 -9.36 1.72 -5.92
C ASN A 237 -7.84 1.84 -6.02
N PHE A 238 -7.12 1.41 -4.98
CA PHE A 238 -5.66 1.55 -4.89
C PHE A 238 -4.90 0.51 -5.73
N THR A 239 -4.00 1.06 -6.56
CA THR A 239 -2.96 0.48 -7.44
C THR A 239 -1.74 -0.17 -6.82
N PHE A 240 -1.72 -1.50 -6.80
CA PHE A 240 -0.61 -2.41 -7.11
C PHE A 240 0.35 -2.11 -8.29
N ASP A 241 0.38 -0.92 -8.91
CA ASP A 241 1.27 -0.58 -10.04
C ASP A 241 1.36 0.95 -10.31
N ARG A 242 2.13 1.39 -11.32
CA ARG A 242 2.37 2.80 -11.71
C ARG A 242 1.10 3.64 -11.94
N ARG A 243 -0.08 3.05 -12.14
CA ARG A 243 -1.34 3.81 -12.23
C ARG A 243 -1.70 4.46 -10.90
N GLY A 244 -1.31 3.83 -9.79
CA GLY A 244 -1.59 4.28 -8.41
C GLY A 244 -3.04 4.14 -7.99
N VAL A 245 -3.97 4.35 -8.91
CA VAL A 245 -5.39 4.07 -8.75
C VAL A 245 -5.97 3.50 -10.05
N SER A 246 -7.07 2.74 -9.94
CA SER A 246 -7.84 2.26 -11.08
C SER A 246 -9.23 2.92 -11.13
N ALA A 247 -10.31 2.13 -11.20
CA ALA A 247 -11.67 2.63 -11.26
C ALA A 247 -12.02 3.48 -10.01
N SER A 248 -12.98 4.37 -10.20
CA SER A 248 -13.49 5.26 -9.15
C SER A 248 -14.89 4.83 -8.74
N GLY A 249 -15.23 4.99 -7.48
CA GLY A 249 -16.60 5.00 -7.00
C GLY A 249 -17.10 6.43 -6.84
N LYS A 250 -18.00 6.65 -5.88
CA LYS A 250 -18.53 7.99 -5.60
C LYS A 250 -17.48 8.93 -5.05
N ASP A 251 -17.51 10.17 -5.52
CA ASP A 251 -16.80 11.25 -4.84
C ASP A 251 -17.49 11.56 -3.50
N ASP A 252 -16.70 11.67 -2.45
CA ASP A 252 -17.16 11.90 -1.08
C ASP A 252 -15.99 12.50 -0.28
N ASP A 253 -16.29 13.43 0.61
CA ASP A 253 -15.27 14.13 1.40
C ASP A 253 -14.55 13.23 2.43
N GLU A 254 -15.04 12.02 2.68
CA GLU A 254 -14.39 11.05 3.55
C GLU A 254 -13.13 10.43 2.93
N ALA A 255 -13.14 10.15 1.63
CA ALA A 255 -12.11 9.40 0.91
C ALA A 255 -11.50 10.21 -0.24
N TRP A 256 -10.38 9.75 -0.79
CA TRP A 256 -9.72 10.42 -1.92
C TRP A 256 -9.44 11.93 -1.69
N ARG A 257 -9.11 12.28 -0.44
CA ARG A 257 -8.69 13.63 -0.06
C ARG A 257 -7.25 13.60 0.41
N CYS A 258 -6.51 14.68 0.14
CA CYS A 258 -5.18 14.87 0.71
C CYS A 258 -5.21 14.68 2.23
N GLN A 259 -4.45 13.72 2.74
CA GLN A 259 -4.41 13.40 4.17
C GLN A 259 -3.92 14.57 5.04
N ARG A 260 -3.32 15.60 4.42
CA ARG A 260 -2.80 16.80 5.10
C ARG A 260 -3.79 17.96 5.09
N CYS A 261 -4.12 18.48 3.90
CA CYS A 261 -4.95 19.68 3.79
C CYS A 261 -6.45 19.39 3.66
N ARG A 262 -6.81 18.16 3.26
CA ARG A 262 -8.17 17.72 2.91
C ARG A 262 -8.86 18.53 1.80
N GLN A 263 -8.18 19.49 1.17
CA GLN A 263 -8.78 20.43 0.21
C GLN A 263 -8.86 19.89 -1.22
N THR A 264 -7.87 19.12 -1.65
CA THR A 264 -7.73 18.69 -3.05
C THR A 264 -7.42 17.21 -3.16
N GLU A 265 -7.70 16.66 -4.33
CA GLU A 265 -7.41 15.28 -4.65
C GLU A 265 -5.91 14.99 -4.51
N PRO A 266 -5.55 13.84 -3.93
CA PRO A 266 -4.16 13.42 -3.81
C PRO A 266 -3.59 13.00 -5.18
N THR A 267 -2.27 13.04 -5.29
CA THR A 267 -1.54 12.41 -6.40
C THR A 267 -0.57 11.40 -5.81
N LEU A 268 -0.77 10.12 -6.09
CA LEU A 268 0.10 9.08 -5.54
C LEU A 268 1.45 9.10 -6.29
N ARG A 269 2.53 9.34 -5.55
CA ARG A 269 3.89 9.45 -6.08
C ARG A 269 4.83 8.67 -5.20
N SER A 270 5.84 8.03 -5.80
CA SER A 270 6.89 7.32 -5.06
C SER A 270 7.60 8.19 -4.04
N CYS A 271 7.79 9.48 -4.34
CA CYS A 271 8.52 10.39 -3.46
C CYS A 271 7.70 10.90 -2.26
N ALA A 272 6.37 10.75 -2.28
CA ALA A 272 5.48 11.19 -1.21
C ALA A 272 5.49 10.15 -0.07
N VAL A 273 6.52 10.21 0.78
CA VAL A 273 6.72 9.25 1.87
C VAL A 273 7.00 9.96 3.19
N CYS A 274 6.67 9.29 4.30
CA CYS A 274 6.97 9.79 5.64
C CYS A 274 8.47 10.06 5.82
N CYS A 275 8.83 11.25 6.30
CA CYS A 275 10.21 11.63 6.56
C CYS A 275 10.88 10.75 7.63
N VAL A 276 10.10 10.10 8.50
CA VAL A 276 10.58 9.22 9.58
C VAL A 276 10.72 7.77 9.12
N CYS A 277 9.64 7.15 8.62
CA CYS A 277 9.60 5.71 8.32
C CYS A 277 9.48 5.34 6.84
N ARG A 278 9.44 6.32 5.94
CA ARG A 278 9.24 6.12 4.49
C ARG A 278 7.91 5.44 4.10
N TYR A 279 6.93 5.39 5.00
CA TYR A 279 5.59 4.92 4.64
C TYR A 279 4.96 5.85 3.59
N PRO A 280 4.35 5.31 2.50
CA PRO A 280 3.70 6.13 1.47
C PRO A 280 2.61 7.04 2.04
N LEU A 281 2.49 8.23 1.48
CA LEU A 281 1.55 9.27 1.93
C LEU A 281 0.57 9.63 0.81
N VAL A 282 -0.68 9.86 1.19
CA VAL A 282 -1.76 10.27 0.27
C VAL A 282 -1.85 11.80 0.27
N LEU A 283 -0.99 12.46 -0.49
CA LEU A 283 -0.86 13.92 -0.51
C LEU A 283 -1.24 14.52 -1.86
N CYS A 284 -1.87 15.71 -1.88
CA CYS A 284 -2.02 16.50 -3.09
C CYS A 284 -0.70 17.14 -3.51
N GLU A 285 -0.61 17.59 -4.77
CA GLU A 285 0.60 18.19 -5.32
C GLU A 285 1.07 19.41 -4.51
N GLN A 286 0.15 20.29 -4.10
CA GLN A 286 0.49 21.47 -3.30
C GLN A 286 1.16 21.11 -1.96
N CYS A 287 0.67 20.06 -1.29
CA CYS A 287 1.33 19.58 -0.07
C CYS A 287 2.68 18.96 -0.42
N GLN A 288 2.79 18.14 -1.46
CA GLN A 288 4.06 17.51 -1.83
C GLN A 288 5.16 18.54 -2.16
N THR A 289 4.81 19.66 -2.79
CA THR A 289 5.76 20.70 -3.23
C THR A 289 5.84 21.90 -2.27
N SER A 290 5.17 21.83 -1.13
CA SER A 290 5.08 22.94 -0.19
C SER A 290 6.46 23.38 0.30
N SER A 291 6.80 24.64 0.04
CA SER A 291 8.04 25.27 0.49
C SER A 291 8.13 25.42 2.00
N SER A 292 6.99 25.55 2.70
CA SER A 292 6.95 25.71 4.15
C SER A 292 7.40 24.44 4.89
N ASN A 293 7.11 23.27 4.33
CA ASN A 293 7.51 21.98 4.91
C ASN A 293 8.65 21.31 4.14
N ARG A 294 9.17 21.94 3.07
CA ARG A 294 10.31 21.42 2.28
C ARG A 294 10.12 19.96 1.85
N GLY A 295 8.86 19.58 1.54
CA GLY A 295 8.48 18.22 1.19
C GLY A 295 8.65 17.17 2.30
N GLU A 296 8.95 17.58 3.54
CA GLU A 296 9.04 16.70 4.70
C GLU A 296 7.67 16.58 5.39
N TRP A 297 7.09 15.38 5.33
CA TRP A 297 5.78 15.08 5.89
C TRP A 297 5.81 13.82 6.74
N THR A 298 4.92 13.70 7.72
CA THR A 298 4.78 12.50 8.56
C THR A 298 3.51 11.72 8.23
N CYS A 299 3.54 10.39 8.42
CA CYS A 299 2.31 9.60 8.44
C CYS A 299 1.54 9.79 9.76
N SER A 300 0.32 9.26 9.83
CA SER A 300 -0.55 9.21 11.02
C SER A 300 0.21 8.79 12.29
N HIS A 301 0.98 7.70 12.20
CA HIS A 301 1.78 7.15 13.31
C HIS A 301 2.95 8.05 13.77
N HIS A 302 3.37 9.00 12.94
CA HIS A 302 4.45 9.93 13.25
C HIS A 302 3.95 11.38 13.36
N ALA A 303 2.64 11.60 13.51
CA ALA A 303 2.06 12.94 13.55
C ALA A 303 2.67 13.86 14.62
N THR A 304 3.12 13.31 15.75
CA THR A 304 3.79 14.09 16.81
C THR A 304 5.17 14.62 16.40
N LEU A 305 5.74 14.12 15.31
CA LEU A 305 7.04 14.53 14.77
C LEU A 305 6.90 15.51 13.60
N ASP A 306 5.67 15.86 13.22
CA ASP A 306 5.37 16.79 12.15
C ASP A 306 5.95 18.18 12.45
N GLY A 307 6.64 18.77 11.47
CA GLY A 307 7.35 20.05 11.65
C GLY A 307 8.56 20.01 12.61
N VAL A 308 8.84 18.88 13.24
CA VAL A 308 9.92 18.73 14.23
C VAL A 308 11.06 17.89 13.68
N TYR A 309 10.74 16.71 13.16
CA TYR A 309 11.74 15.80 12.59
C TYR A 309 12.19 16.28 11.21
N SER A 310 13.50 16.36 11.00
CA SER A 310 14.09 16.69 9.71
C SER A 310 15.42 15.96 9.56
N PHE A 311 15.82 15.67 8.33
CA PHE A 311 17.13 15.07 8.11
C PHE A 311 17.85 15.59 6.88
N TYR A 312 17.13 15.81 5.77
CA TYR A 312 17.76 16.40 4.58
C TYR A 312 17.72 17.92 4.60
N ALA A 313 16.68 18.52 5.18
CA ALA A 313 16.57 19.96 5.24
C ALA A 313 17.45 20.62 6.31
N ILE A 314 18.12 19.85 7.20
CA ILE A 314 18.95 20.39 8.31
C ILE A 314 19.93 21.49 7.84
N PRO A 315 20.70 21.33 6.74
CA PRO A 315 21.62 22.36 6.28
C PRO A 315 20.92 23.66 5.83
N ASP A 316 19.64 23.59 5.48
CA ASP A 316 18.85 24.70 4.93
C ASP A 316 17.92 25.36 5.96
N LEU A 317 17.85 24.84 7.19
CA LEU A 317 17.11 25.45 8.30
C LEU A 317 17.90 26.63 8.88
N ASP A 318 17.23 27.67 9.34
CA ASP A 318 17.88 28.73 10.13
C ASP A 318 18.18 28.26 11.57
N ASP A 319 19.00 29.03 12.28
CA ASP A 319 19.49 28.65 13.62
C ASP A 319 18.35 28.61 14.66
N ASP A 320 17.34 29.47 14.52
CA ASP A 320 16.18 29.52 15.42
C ASP A 320 15.28 28.30 15.22
N ASP A 321 15.03 27.89 13.97
CA ASP A 321 14.30 26.67 13.63
C ASP A 321 15.04 25.42 14.14
N LEU A 322 16.36 25.34 13.93
CA LEU A 322 17.19 24.24 14.45
C LEU A 322 17.11 24.17 15.98
N ALA A 323 17.34 25.29 16.69
CA ALA A 323 17.30 25.33 18.15
C ALA A 323 15.92 24.95 18.70
N ARG A 324 14.85 25.47 18.08
CA ARG A 324 13.46 25.13 18.44
C ARG A 324 13.19 23.64 18.28
N ARG A 325 13.55 23.04 17.13
CA ARG A 325 13.35 21.61 16.87
C ARG A 325 14.14 20.72 17.84
N VAL A 326 15.38 21.09 18.14
CA VAL A 326 16.22 20.40 19.14
C VAL A 326 15.52 20.41 20.50
N ALA A 327 15.05 21.57 20.97
CA ALA A 327 14.34 21.69 22.24
C ALA A 327 13.08 20.82 22.28
N MET A 328 12.26 20.86 21.22
CA MET A 328 11.05 20.04 21.10
C MET A 328 11.38 18.53 21.13
N MET A 329 12.40 18.09 20.41
CA MET A 329 12.80 16.67 20.39
C MET A 329 13.34 16.19 21.73
N LYS A 330 14.10 17.03 22.46
CA LYS A 330 14.58 16.70 23.81
C LYS A 330 13.42 16.59 24.81
N ASP A 331 12.43 17.48 24.73
CA ASP A 331 11.21 17.39 25.54
C ASP A 331 10.43 16.09 25.22
N MET A 332 10.24 15.77 23.94
CA MET A 332 9.61 14.51 23.52
C MET A 332 10.39 13.30 24.05
N GLU A 333 11.71 13.32 23.96
CA GLU A 333 12.56 12.24 24.45
C GLU A 333 12.42 12.07 25.98
N SER A 334 12.42 13.17 26.73
CA SER A 334 12.20 13.19 28.19
C SER A 334 10.87 12.52 28.55
N LYS A 335 9.79 12.83 27.83
CA LYS A 335 8.48 12.19 28.01
C LYS A 335 8.53 10.68 27.75
N LEU A 336 9.29 10.24 26.75
CA LEU A 336 9.50 8.80 26.46
C LEU A 336 10.32 8.06 27.52
N PHE A 337 11.12 8.76 28.32
CA PHE A 337 11.81 8.16 29.46
C PHE A 337 10.87 7.82 30.62
N ALA A 338 9.74 8.52 30.75
CA ALA A 338 8.70 8.22 31.73
C ALA A 338 7.85 6.99 31.34
N GLU A 339 7.96 6.52 30.09
CA GLU A 339 7.29 5.32 29.57
C GLU A 339 8.15 4.04 29.69
N ALA A 340 7.54 2.86 29.53
CA ALA A 340 8.22 1.57 29.64
C ALA A 340 9.41 1.43 28.65
N PRO A 341 10.66 1.18 29.12
CA PRO A 341 11.88 1.30 28.32
C PRO A 341 11.91 0.47 27.02
N LYS A 342 11.44 -0.79 27.06
CA LYS A 342 11.44 -1.69 25.89
C LYS A 342 10.59 -1.17 24.73
N LYS A 343 9.54 -0.40 25.00
CA LYS A 343 8.63 0.14 23.98
C LYS A 343 9.15 1.44 23.35
N THR A 344 10.08 2.14 24.01
CA THR A 344 10.52 3.48 23.59
C THR A 344 11.96 3.57 23.10
N THR A 345 12.78 2.53 23.25
CA THR A 345 14.21 2.56 22.83
C THR A 345 14.42 3.01 21.39
N ASN A 346 13.66 2.45 20.44
CA ASN A 346 13.80 2.82 19.03
C ASN A 346 13.37 4.26 18.76
N ARG A 347 12.26 4.70 19.39
CA ARG A 347 11.75 6.07 19.27
C ARG A 347 12.77 7.09 19.82
N ARG A 348 13.30 6.84 21.03
CA ARG A 348 14.36 7.66 21.64
C ARG A 348 15.60 7.72 20.75
N ARG A 349 16.07 6.58 20.23
CA ARG A 349 17.22 6.55 19.31
C ARG A 349 16.99 7.37 18.04
N THR A 350 15.78 7.32 17.46
CA THR A 350 15.42 8.13 16.29
C THR A 350 15.48 9.62 16.60
N LEU A 351 14.92 10.06 17.74
CA LEU A 351 14.99 11.45 18.20
C LEU A 351 16.44 11.90 18.41
N ARG A 352 17.24 11.13 19.15
CA ARG A 352 18.66 11.44 19.43
C ARG A 352 19.48 11.63 18.17
N LYS A 353 19.35 10.71 17.22
CA LYS A 353 20.06 10.81 15.94
C LYS A 353 19.69 12.06 15.16
N CYS A 354 18.44 12.50 15.26
CA CYS A 354 17.93 13.67 14.57
C CYS A 354 18.45 14.96 15.22
N TYR A 355 18.20 15.17 16.52
CA TYR A 355 18.61 16.41 17.17
C TYR A 355 20.14 16.54 17.28
N ALA A 356 20.89 15.44 17.42
CA ALA A 356 22.36 15.50 17.45
C ALA A 356 22.94 16.01 16.12
N LYS A 357 22.30 15.70 14.98
CA LYS A 357 22.69 16.27 13.69
C LYS A 357 22.39 17.76 13.59
N MET A 358 21.27 18.20 14.16
CA MET A 358 20.92 19.63 14.21
C MET A 358 21.88 20.40 15.12
N GLU A 359 22.26 19.83 16.27
CA GLU A 359 23.26 20.40 17.18
C GLU A 359 24.63 20.51 16.51
N ALA A 360 25.07 19.45 15.82
CA ALA A 360 26.33 19.48 15.06
C ALA A 360 26.32 20.56 13.96
N GLU A 361 25.18 20.77 13.30
CA GLU A 361 25.03 21.84 12.30
C GLU A 361 25.10 23.23 12.95
N LEU A 362 24.44 23.44 14.09
CA LEU A 362 24.55 24.69 14.86
C LEU A 362 25.99 24.95 15.32
N GLU A 363 26.72 23.93 15.78
CA GLU A 363 28.13 24.04 16.18
C GLU A 363 29.03 24.39 14.99
N ARG A 364 28.83 23.74 13.84
CA ARG A 364 29.55 24.03 12.59
C ARG A 364 29.37 25.49 12.17
N ARG A 365 28.16 26.04 12.31
CA ARG A 365 27.85 27.44 11.97
C ARG A 365 28.49 28.42 12.93
N ARG A 366 28.45 28.14 14.24
CA ARG A 366 29.16 28.93 15.26
C ARG A 366 30.67 28.99 15.02
N ALA A 367 31.25 27.95 14.42
CA ALA A 367 32.66 27.89 14.03
C ALA A 367 33.00 28.65 12.73
N GLY A 368 32.08 29.47 12.19
CA GLY A 368 32.30 30.28 10.99
C GLY A 368 31.87 29.62 9.68
N GLY A 369 31.10 28.53 9.74
CA GLY A 369 30.52 27.91 8.55
C GLY A 369 29.52 28.82 7.84
N VAL A 370 29.72 29.07 6.55
CA VAL A 370 28.75 29.80 5.70
C VAL A 370 27.46 28.97 5.58
N VAL A 371 26.31 29.66 5.67
CA VAL A 371 24.97 29.05 5.54
C VAL A 371 24.28 29.65 4.34
N LYS A 372 23.68 28.79 3.52
CA LYS A 372 22.74 29.19 2.49
C LYS A 372 21.38 28.62 2.86
N VAL A 373 20.61 29.38 3.64
CA VAL A 373 19.22 29.01 3.98
C VAL A 373 18.43 28.93 2.67
N GLN A 374 17.76 27.79 2.45
CA GLN A 374 17.02 27.51 1.23
C GLN A 374 15.66 26.87 1.54
N THR A 375 14.72 27.07 0.63
CA THR A 375 13.40 26.44 0.67
C THR A 375 13.31 25.36 -0.40
N VAL A 376 14.32 24.49 -0.44
CA VAL A 376 14.35 23.34 -1.35
C VAL A 376 13.66 22.16 -0.69
N ALA A 377 12.72 21.56 -1.41
CA ALA A 377 12.12 20.31 -0.98
C ALA A 377 12.93 19.12 -1.50
N TYR A 378 13.19 18.11 -0.66
CA TYR A 378 14.02 16.97 -1.02
C TYR A 378 13.21 15.68 -1.14
N CYS A 379 13.50 14.90 -2.18
CA CYS A 379 12.97 13.56 -2.31
C CYS A 379 13.57 12.64 -1.25
N ARG A 380 12.74 12.02 -0.41
CA ARG A 380 13.25 11.10 0.63
C ARG A 380 13.80 9.78 0.09
N ASN A 381 13.48 9.45 -1.16
CA ASN A 381 13.96 8.24 -1.81
C ASN A 381 15.31 8.47 -2.51
N SER A 382 15.39 9.50 -3.38
CA SER A 382 16.60 9.79 -4.14
C SER A 382 17.60 10.74 -3.48
N GLY A 383 17.18 11.50 -2.47
CA GLY A 383 18.01 12.57 -1.87
C GLY A 383 18.17 13.81 -2.75
N ARG A 384 17.67 13.79 -4.00
CA ARG A 384 17.69 14.96 -4.90
C ARG A 384 16.59 15.96 -4.54
N ALA A 385 16.76 17.22 -4.95
CA ALA A 385 15.68 18.20 -4.91
C ALA A 385 14.44 17.67 -5.66
N LEU A 386 13.23 17.96 -5.17
CA LEU A 386 11.98 17.53 -5.79
C LEU A 386 11.76 18.17 -7.18
N SER A 387 12.42 19.30 -7.47
CA SER A 387 12.48 19.88 -8.82
C SER A 387 13.23 18.97 -9.80
N ASP A 388 14.22 18.23 -9.30
CA ASP A 388 15.15 17.42 -10.10
C ASP A 388 14.86 15.91 -9.93
N CYS A 389 13.74 15.59 -9.28
CA CYS A 389 13.25 14.25 -9.07
C CYS A 389 12.03 14.04 -9.97
N GLY A 390 12.08 13.02 -10.84
CA GLY A 390 10.92 12.58 -11.66
C GLY A 390 9.69 12.14 -10.86
N ARG A 391 9.79 12.15 -9.51
CA ARG A 391 8.73 11.82 -8.52
C ARG A 391 8.28 10.35 -8.54
N ASP A 392 8.89 9.54 -9.39
CA ASP A 392 8.74 8.10 -9.55
C ASP A 392 10.06 7.35 -9.27
N CYS A 393 10.99 7.94 -8.52
CA CYS A 393 12.37 7.48 -8.49
C CYS A 393 12.64 6.10 -7.84
N THR A 394 11.78 5.57 -6.96
CA THR A 394 11.93 4.24 -6.34
C THR A 394 10.61 3.69 -5.84
N GLY A 395 10.58 2.44 -5.38
CA GLY A 395 9.46 1.90 -4.60
C GLY A 395 8.27 1.48 -5.47
N PHE A 396 7.08 1.51 -4.88
CA PHE A 396 5.90 0.87 -5.46
C PHE A 396 5.55 1.36 -6.89
N TRP A 397 5.73 2.66 -7.15
CA TRP A 397 5.48 3.31 -8.45
C TRP A 397 6.76 3.65 -9.24
N GLY A 398 7.92 3.25 -8.74
CA GLY A 398 9.22 3.60 -9.31
C GLY A 398 10.04 2.39 -9.72
N PRO A 399 11.16 2.59 -10.44
CA PRO A 399 12.04 1.49 -10.78
C PRO A 399 12.64 0.91 -9.49
N GLY A 400 12.76 -0.42 -9.43
CA GLY A 400 13.21 -1.15 -8.25
C GLY A 400 14.70 -0.97 -7.91
N HIS A 401 15.47 -0.29 -8.77
CA HIS A 401 16.89 -0.12 -8.54
C HIS A 401 17.20 0.93 -7.47
N LEU A 402 17.98 0.46 -6.49
CA LEU A 402 18.75 1.24 -5.54
C LEU A 402 19.41 2.40 -6.27
N ILE A 403 18.97 3.62 -6.00
CA ILE A 403 19.85 4.77 -6.17
C ILE A 403 21.07 4.44 -5.31
N GLU A 404 22.21 4.21 -5.96
CA GLU A 404 23.50 4.16 -5.29
C GLU A 404 23.51 5.33 -4.34
N LYS A 405 23.60 5.06 -3.04
CA LYS A 405 23.85 6.11 -2.06
C LYS A 405 25.23 6.64 -2.40
N THR A 406 25.32 7.63 -3.28
CA THR A 406 26.43 8.55 -3.30
C THR A 406 26.34 9.30 -1.97
N VAL A 407 27.00 8.70 -0.97
CA VAL A 407 27.39 9.36 0.26
C VAL A 407 28.43 10.37 -0.18
N GLY A 408 27.99 11.60 -0.42
CA GLY A 408 28.83 12.80 -0.43
C GLY A 408 28.94 13.35 0.98
#